data_AF-A0A6A6NR81-F1
#
_entry.id   AF-A0A6A6NR81-F1
#
_cell.length_a   1.000
_cell.length_b   1.000
_cell.length_c   1.000
_cell.angle_alpha   90.00
_cell.angle_beta   90.00
_cell.angle_gamma   90.00
#
_symmetry.space_group_name_H-M   'P 1'
#
loop_
_entity.id
_entity.type
_entity.pdbx_description
1 polymer ?
#
loop_
_entity_poly.entity_id
_entity_poly.type
_entity_poly.pdbx_seq_one_letter_code
_entity_poly.pdbx_strand_id
1 'polypeptide(L)' 'MPYLDALVNEMLRLYPTISTTARLFAKPVELTTSRGPVTIPAGAHLYSSIYLRHRDERIWDPM' A
#
# COMPACT_ATOMS: atom_id res chain seq x y z
N MET A 1 7.01 -25.15 -0.90
CA MET A 1 5.80 -25.99 -0.74
C MET A 1 4.66 -25.08 -1.14
N PRO A 2 4.22 -25.09 -2.42
CA PRO A 2 3.51 -23.94 -3.00
C PRO A 2 2.23 -23.55 -2.23
N TYR A 3 1.52 -24.54 -1.67
CA TYR A 3 0.34 -24.28 -0.85
C TYR A 3 0.65 -23.62 0.49
N LEU A 4 1.74 -24.03 1.14
CA LEU A 4 2.20 -23.41 2.39
C LEU A 4 2.64 -21.97 2.15
N ASP A 5 3.37 -21.74 1.05
CA ASP A 5 3.82 -20.41 0.66
C ASP A 5 2.61 -19.49 0.38
N ALA A 6 1.59 -20.00 -0.31
CA ALA A 6 0.33 -19.29 -0.53
C ALA A 6 -0.40 -18.95 0.79
N LEU A 7 -0.48 -19.90 1.72
CA LEU A 7 -1.11 -19.68 3.03
C LEU A 7 -0.39 -18.61 3.84
N VAL A 8 0.94 -18.63 3.88
CA VAL A 8 1.74 -17.61 4.58
C VAL A 8 1.52 -16.23 3.97
N ASN A 9 1.53 -16.13 2.64
CA ASN A 9 1.27 -14.86 1.94
C ASN A 9 -0.14 -14.33 2.22
N GLU A 10 -1.15 -15.20 2.25
CA GLU A 10 -2.53 -14.81 2.53
C GLU A 10 -2.73 -14.37 3.98
N MET A 11 -2.06 -15.03 4.93
CA MET A 11 -2.01 -14.57 6.31
C MET A 11 -1.38 -13.17 6.43
N LEU A 12 -0.29 -12.90 5.72
CA LEU A 12 0.34 -11.57 5.72
C LEU A 12 -0.49 -10.52 4.96
N ARG A 13 -1.27 -10.93 3.97
CA ARG A 13 -2.23 -10.06 3.29
C ARG A 13 -3.29 -9.57 4.28
N LEU A 14 -3.93 -10.50 4.99
CA LEU A 14 -4.98 -10.20 5.96
C LEU A 14 -4.43 -9.56 7.25
N TYR A 15 -3.33 -10.06 7.77
CA TYR A 15 -2.71 -9.67 9.04
C TYR A 15 -1.26 -9.24 8.83
N PRO A 16 -1.03 -8.07 8.18
CA PRO A 16 0.32 -7.58 7.97
C PRO A 16 0.96 -7.20 9.31
N THR A 17 2.25 -7.52 9.49
CA THR A 17 3.04 -7.14 10.68
C THR A 17 3.04 -5.62 10.90
N ILE A 18 3.01 -4.86 9.81
CA ILE A 18 2.96 -3.40 9.83
C ILE A 18 1.80 -2.97 8.92
N SER A 19 0.81 -2.27 9.49
CA SER A 19 -0.41 -1.87 8.78
C SER A 19 -0.21 -0.65 7.87
N THR A 20 0.78 0.20 8.16
CA THR A 20 1.00 1.49 7.49
C THR A 20 2.48 1.80 7.39
N THR A 21 2.90 2.42 6.28
CA THR A 21 4.25 2.96 6.13
C THR A 21 4.18 4.47 5.91
N ALA A 22 5.18 5.20 6.44
CA ALA A 22 5.28 6.64 6.29
C ALA A 22 6.56 7.02 5.55
N ARG A 23 6.47 8.04 4.71
CA ARG A 23 7.62 8.62 3.97
C ARG A 23 7.59 10.14 4.10
N LEU A 24 8.73 10.75 4.41
CA LEU A 24 8.93 12.19 4.34
C LEU A 24 9.57 12.54 3.00
N PHE A 25 8.98 13.49 2.28
CA PHE A 25 9.49 13.90 0.96
C PHE A 25 10.57 14.96 1.13
N ALA A 26 11.82 14.63 0.78
CA ALA A 26 12.94 15.59 0.85
C ALA A 26 12.90 16.65 -0.27
N LYS A 27 12.20 16.37 -1.37
CA LYS A 27 12.05 17.25 -2.53
C LYS A 27 10.63 17.11 -3.10
N PRO A 28 10.16 18.09 -3.90
CA PRO A 28 8.90 17.95 -4.61
C PRO A 28 8.92 16.71 -5.51
N VAL A 29 7.86 15.92 -5.50
CA VAL A 29 7.71 14.71 -6.32
C VAL A 29 6.36 14.71 -7.00
N GLU A 30 6.34 14.43 -8.30
CA GLU A 30 5.12 14.20 -9.05
C GLU A 30 4.70 12.73 -8.92
N LEU A 31 3.46 12.50 -8.53
CA LEU A 31 2.87 11.18 -8.37
C LEU A 31 1.67 11.05 -9.31
N THR A 32 1.67 10.00 -10.13
CA THR A 32 0.50 9.67 -10.96
C THR A 32 -0.52 8.92 -10.11
N THR A 33 -1.71 9.50 -9.92
CA THR A 33 -2.82 8.85 -9.23
C THR A 33 -3.91 8.44 -10.22
N SER A 34 -4.88 7.64 -9.77
CA SER A 34 -6.06 7.30 -10.59
C SER A 34 -6.94 8.50 -10.94
N ARG A 35 -6.72 9.66 -10.31
CA ARG A 35 -7.42 10.93 -10.57
C ARG A 35 -6.56 11.93 -11.35
N GLY A 36 -5.36 11.54 -11.80
CA GLY A 36 -4.41 12.41 -12.48
C GLY A 36 -3.11 12.65 -11.70
N PRO A 37 -2.18 13.43 -12.28
CA PRO A 37 -0.91 13.77 -11.64
C PRO A 37 -1.12 14.69 -10.44
N VAL A 38 -0.38 14.43 -9.37
CA VAL A 38 -0.38 15.22 -8.13
C VAL A 38 1.06 15.51 -7.72
N THR A 39 1.38 16.78 -7.52
CA THR A 39 2.69 17.19 -7.01
C THR A 39 2.67 17.22 -5.48
N ILE A 40 3.48 16.39 -4.85
CA ILE A 40 3.70 16.37 -3.40
C ILE A 40 4.85 17.33 -3.08
N PRO A 41 4.67 18.33 -2.21
CA PRO A 41 5.72 19.27 -1.87
C PRO A 41 6.80 18.64 -0.97
N ALA A 42 7.98 19.25 -0.95
CA ALA A 42 9.00 18.90 0.03
C ALA A 42 8.49 19.16 1.47
N GLY A 43 8.89 18.31 2.41
CA GLY A 43 8.46 18.36 3.80
C GLY A 43 7.11 17.67 4.08
N ALA A 44 6.39 17.20 3.05
CA ALA A 44 5.14 16.47 3.26
C ALA A 44 5.39 15.02 3.73
N HIS A 45 4.48 14.53 4.57
CA HIS A 45 4.43 13.11 4.96
C HIS A 45 3.36 12.37 4.14
N LEU A 46 3.76 11.29 3.48
CA LEU A 46 2.84 10.33 2.87
C LEU A 46 2.69 9.12 3.76
N TYR A 47 1.45 8.80 4.09
CA TYR A 47 1.08 7.56 4.77
C TYR A 47 0.44 6.62 3.76
N SER A 48 1.05 5.45 3.56
CA SER A 48 0.50 4.38 2.73
C SER A 48 -0.03 3.27 3.63
N SER A 49 -1.34 3.03 3.56
CA SER A 49 -1.96 1.94 4.32
C SER A 49 -1.85 0.62 3.55
N ILE A 50 -1.00 -0.26 4.04
CA ILE A 50 -0.87 -1.63 3.57
C ILE A 50 -2.16 -2.40 3.88
N TYR A 51 -2.71 -2.20 5.07
CA TYR A 51 -3.93 -2.86 5.53
C TYR A 51 -5.12 -2.65 4.59
N LEU A 52 -5.38 -1.39 4.19
CA LEU A 52 -6.47 -1.05 3.28
C LEU A 52 -6.17 -1.54 1.85
N ARG A 53 -4.92 -1.40 1.40
CA ARG A 53 -4.49 -1.85 0.07
C ARG A 53 -4.66 -3.35 -0.12
N HIS A 54 -4.38 -4.13 0.93
CA HIS A 54 -4.53 -5.58 0.92
C HIS A 54 -6.00 -6.04 0.96
N ARG A 55 -6.96 -5.15 1.18
CA ARG A 55 -8.41 -5.42 1.20
C ARG A 55 -9.16 -4.72 0.06
N ASP A 56 -8.43 -4.08 -0.83
CA ASP A 56 -9.01 -3.33 -1.94
C ASP A 56 -9.63 -4.30 -2.95
N GLU A 57 -10.96 -4.30 -3.04
CA GLU A 57 -11.75 -5.17 -3.93
C GLU A 57 -11.44 -4.93 -5.42
N ARG A 58 -10.72 -3.85 -5.76
CA ARG A 58 -10.25 -3.59 -7.13
C ARG A 58 -9.05 -4.45 -7.51
N ILE A 59 -8.39 -5.07 -6.54
CA ILE A 59 -7.18 -5.90 -6.72
C ILE A 59 -7.45 -7.34 -6.28
N TRP A 60 -8.22 -7.49 -5.21
CA TRP A 60 -8.56 -8.78 -4.61
C TRP A 60 -10.02 -9.07 -4.87
N ASP A 61 -10.35 -10.31 -5.22
CA ASP A 61 -11.75 -10.70 -5.31
C ASP A 61 -12.46 -10.50 -3.97
N PRO A 62 -13.76 -10.16 -3.97
CA PRO A 62 -14.54 -10.07 -2.74
C PRO A 62 -14.45 -11.40 -1.97
N MET A 63 -14.18 -11.31 -0.67
CA MET A 63 -14.18 -12.48 0.21
C MET A 63 -15.58 -12.94 0.56
#